data_AF-A0A2T0GW39-F1
#
_entry.id   AF-A0A2T0GW39-F1
#
_cell.length_a   1.000
_cell.length_b   1.000
_cell.length_c   1.000
_cell.angle_alpha   90.00
_cell.angle_beta   90.00
_cell.angle_gamma   90.00
#
_symmetry.space_group_name_H-M   'P 1'
#
loop_
_entity.id
_entity.type
_entity.pdbx_description
1 polymer ?
#
loop_
_entity_poly.entity_id
_entity_poly.type
_entity_poly.pdbx_seq_one_letter_code
_entity_poly.pdbx_strand_id
1 'polypeptide(L)'
;MLEVPLLGWGWSGPVVWWNPVAGFRHAFSRELRLLPGQERETLCGQHVTLIDPSELDWLLPSCDICMSVAVEHGRDHERREREIRRRLRERFGHEGRGH
;
A
#
# COMPACT_ATOMS: atom_id res chain seq x y z
N MET A 1 6.56 -33.70 13.01
CA MET A 1 5.93 -32.50 12.44
C MET A 1 6.97 -31.40 12.46
N LEU A 2 7.54 -31.08 11.31
CA LEU A 2 8.55 -30.02 11.17
C LEU A 2 7.81 -28.73 10.83
N GLU A 3 7.86 -27.75 11.74
CA GLU A 3 7.38 -26.39 11.49
C GLU A 3 8.38 -25.71 10.55
N VAL A 4 7.92 -25.41 9.33
CA VAL A 4 8.70 -24.66 8.35
C VAL A 4 8.61 -23.18 8.71
N PRO A 5 9.72 -22.47 8.97
CA PRO A 5 9.69 -21.03 9.17
C PRO A 5 9.32 -20.36 7.84
N LEU A 6 8.16 -19.71 7.78
CA LEU A 6 7.77 -18.85 6.66
C LEU A 6 8.64 -17.57 6.68
N LEU A 7 9.92 -17.71 6.35
CA LEU A 7 10.80 -16.59 6.03
C LEU A 7 10.37 -16.01 4.67
N GLY A 8 9.38 -15.12 4.73
CA GLY A 8 9.44 -13.86 3.98
C GLY A 8 8.85 -13.81 2.58
N TRP A 9 7.63 -14.31 2.37
CA TRP A 9 6.73 -13.70 1.37
C TRP A 9 6.18 -12.40 1.96
N GLY A 10 7.07 -11.46 2.28
CA GLY A 10 6.79 -10.30 3.11
C GLY A 10 6.02 -9.23 2.34
N TRP A 11 4.71 -9.38 2.23
CA TRP A 11 3.86 -8.27 1.82
C TRP A 11 4.03 -7.13 2.83
N SER A 12 4.55 -5.99 2.39
CA SER A 12 4.83 -4.80 3.21
C SER A 12 3.60 -3.94 3.49
N GLY A 13 2.40 -4.49 3.24
CA GLY A 13 1.13 -3.79 3.31
C GLY A 13 0.80 -3.03 2.02
N PRO A 14 -0.34 -2.34 1.98
CA PRO A 14 -0.74 -1.56 0.82
C PRO A 14 0.03 -0.23 0.72
N VAL A 15 0.16 0.28 -0.50
CA VAL A 15 0.72 1.63 -0.75
C VAL A 15 -0.31 2.74 -0.51
N VAL A 16 -1.60 2.41 -0.65
CA VAL A 16 -2.76 3.23 -0.32
C VAL A 16 -3.93 2.31 0.05
N TRP A 17 -4.88 2.79 0.85
CA TRP A 17 -6.16 2.12 1.02
C TRP A 17 -7.20 2.65 0.03
N TRP A 18 -8.15 1.83 -0.39
CA TRP A 18 -9.25 2.23 -1.27
C TRP A 18 -10.58 2.13 -0.53
N ASN A 19 -11.50 3.06 -0.78
CA ASN A 19 -12.90 2.96 -0.38
C ASN A 19 -13.77 3.69 -1.44
N PRO A 20 -14.82 3.05 -1.97
CA PRO A 20 -15.82 3.73 -2.81
C PRO A 20 -16.65 4.69 -1.95
N VAL A 21 -16.70 5.95 -2.32
CA VAL A 21 -17.49 6.98 -1.63
C VAL A 21 -17.69 8.15 -2.56
N ALA A 22 -18.80 8.88 -2.42
CA ALA A 22 -19.12 10.04 -3.27
C ALA A 22 -19.08 9.76 -4.80
N GLY A 23 -19.44 8.53 -5.20
CA GLY A 23 -19.57 8.14 -6.62
C GLY A 23 -18.29 7.68 -7.30
N PHE A 24 -17.15 7.62 -6.59
CA PHE A 24 -15.88 7.13 -7.12
C PHE A 24 -15.16 6.25 -6.09
N ARG A 25 -14.19 5.45 -6.54
CA ARG A 25 -13.19 4.86 -5.63
C ARG A 25 -12.11 5.87 -5.32
N HIS A 26 -11.99 6.24 -4.05
CA HIS A 26 -10.97 7.16 -3.55
C HIS A 26 -9.84 6.39 -2.86
N ALA A 27 -8.64 6.94 -2.98
CA ALA A 27 -7.47 6.45 -2.26
C ALA A 27 -7.30 7.23 -0.95
N PHE A 28 -6.76 6.56 0.05
CA PHE A 28 -6.49 7.08 1.37
C PHE A 28 -5.07 6.71 1.80
N SER A 29 -4.55 7.48 2.75
CA SER A 29 -3.23 7.27 3.33
C SER A 29 -3.06 5.85 3.89
N ARG A 30 -1.86 5.26 3.78
CA ARG A 30 -1.61 3.85 4.13
C ARG A 30 -1.46 3.59 5.63
N GLU A 31 -1.23 4.64 6.41
CA GLU A 31 -0.84 4.57 7.83
C GLU A 31 -1.98 4.06 8.71
N LEU A 32 -3.23 4.30 8.29
CA LEU A 32 -4.43 3.94 9.04
C LEU A 32 -5.36 3.10 8.17
N ARG A 33 -5.72 1.92 8.69
CA ARG A 33 -6.73 1.05 8.08
C ARG A 33 -8.08 1.77 8.06
N LEU A 34 -8.83 1.56 7.00
CA LEU A 34 -10.17 2.12 6.84
C LEU A 34 -11.20 1.31 7.62
N LEU A 35 -12.04 2.01 8.39
CA LEU A 35 -13.19 1.46 9.11
C LEU A 35 -14.46 2.22 8.72
N PRO A 36 -15.59 1.55 8.46
CA PRO A 36 -16.85 2.23 8.17
C PRO A 36 -17.25 3.23 9.27
N GLY A 37 -17.85 4.35 8.87
CA GLY A 37 -18.29 5.43 9.75
C GLY A 37 -17.18 6.43 10.17
N GLN A 38 -15.92 6.16 9.85
CA GLN A 38 -14.82 7.07 10.16
C GLN A 38 -14.75 8.24 9.17
N GLU A 39 -14.49 9.45 9.67
CA GLU A 39 -14.13 10.59 8.82
C GLU A 39 -12.67 10.52 8.39
N ARG A 40 -12.43 10.66 7.09
CA ARG A 40 -11.09 10.60 6.50
C ARG A 40 -10.97 11.63 5.38
N GLU A 41 -9.75 12.09 5.17
CA GLU A 41 -9.37 12.85 3.99
C GLU A 41 -8.85 11.88 2.90
N THR A 42 -9.39 12.00 1.69
CA THR A 42 -8.91 11.27 0.51
C THR A 42 -7.62 11.90 0.00
N LEU A 43 -6.84 11.16 -0.79
CA LEU A 43 -5.62 11.70 -1.40
C LEU A 43 -5.89 12.81 -2.43
N CYS A 44 -7.14 13.00 -2.88
CA CYS A 44 -7.54 14.14 -3.69
C CYS A 44 -8.08 15.33 -2.86
N GLY A 45 -7.94 15.31 -1.53
CA GLY A 45 -8.28 16.41 -0.63
C GLY A 45 -9.76 16.49 -0.20
N GLN A 46 -10.57 15.47 -0.51
CA GLN A 46 -11.96 15.45 -0.09
C GLN A 46 -12.11 14.87 1.32
N HIS A 47 -12.90 15.52 2.16
CA HIS A 47 -13.27 15.01 3.47
C HIS A 47 -14.57 14.22 3.35
N VAL A 48 -14.52 12.94 3.72
CA VAL A 48 -15.62 11.99 3.53
C VAL A 48 -15.79 11.10 4.76
N THR A 49 -17.03 10.67 5.00
CA THR A 49 -17.33 9.58 5.95
C THR A 49 -17.25 8.26 5.19
N LEU A 50 -16.40 7.35 5.66
CA LEU A 50 -16.23 6.04 5.05
C LEU A 50 -17.52 5.23 5.13
N ILE A 51 -17.88 4.57 4.02
CA ILE A 51 -19.01 3.65 3.97
C ILE A 51 -18.53 2.20 4.15
N ASP A 52 -19.45 1.32 4.50
CA ASP A 52 -19.29 -0.12 4.32
C ASP A 52 -19.70 -0.48 2.88
N PRO A 53 -18.75 -0.67 1.94
CA PRO A 53 -19.08 -0.73 0.52
C PRO A 53 -19.61 -2.11 0.16
N SER A 54 -20.65 -2.15 -0.66
CA SER A 54 -21.11 -3.38 -1.31
C SER A 54 -20.18 -3.80 -2.44
N GLU A 55 -20.33 -5.03 -2.94
CA GLU A 55 -19.62 -5.53 -4.12
C GLU A 55 -19.84 -4.64 -5.38
N LEU A 56 -21.02 -4.04 -5.51
CA LEU A 56 -21.32 -3.15 -6.64
C LEU A 56 -20.61 -1.81 -6.53
N ASP A 57 -20.43 -1.29 -5.32
CA ASP A 57 -19.72 -0.03 -5.10
C ASP A 57 -18.25 -0.12 -5.54
N TRP A 58 -17.66 -1.32 -5.43
CA TRP A 58 -16.32 -1.58 -5.94
C TRP A 58 -16.22 -1.56 -7.47
N LEU A 59 -17.32 -1.52 -8.21
CA LEU A 59 -17.33 -1.36 -9.66
C LEU A 59 -17.28 0.10 -10.11
N LEU A 60 -17.50 1.06 -9.21
CA LEU A 60 -17.41 2.50 -9.51
C LEU A 60 -16.03 2.87 -10.09
N PRO A 61 -15.93 3.85 -11.00
CA PRO A 61 -14.64 4.30 -11.51
C PRO A 61 -13.74 4.81 -10.39
N SER A 62 -12.43 4.68 -10.56
CA SER A 62 -11.48 5.30 -9.65
C SER A 62 -11.40 6.80 -9.90
N CYS A 63 -11.25 7.59 -8.85
CA CYS A 63 -10.90 9.01 -8.99
C CYS A 63 -9.51 9.14 -9.63
N ASP A 64 -9.40 9.88 -10.74
CA ASP A 64 -8.16 10.00 -11.53
C ASP A 64 -6.99 10.59 -10.73
N ILE A 65 -7.28 11.57 -9.87
CA ILE A 65 -6.28 12.18 -8.96
C ILE A 65 -5.77 11.12 -7.98
N CYS A 66 -6.69 10.41 -7.31
CA CYS A 66 -6.34 9.34 -6.37
C CYS A 66 -5.54 8.22 -7.04
N MET A 67 -5.90 7.83 -8.28
CA MET A 67 -5.17 6.84 -9.06
C MET A 67 -3.74 7.29 -9.36
N SER A 68 -3.58 8.54 -9.79
CA SER A 68 -2.26 9.12 -10.11
C SER A 68 -1.34 9.11 -8.88
N VAL A 69 -1.84 9.59 -7.73
CA VAL A 69 -1.08 9.59 -6.46
C VAL A 69 -0.75 8.16 -6.02
N ALA A 70 -1.68 7.20 -6.16
CA ALA A 70 -1.44 5.81 -5.81
C ALA A 70 -0.31 5.18 -6.66
N VAL A 71 -0.25 5.50 -7.95
CA VAL A 71 0.84 5.06 -8.85
C VAL A 71 2.17 5.67 -8.43
N GLU A 72 2.21 6.95 -8.07
CA GLU A 72 3.41 7.61 -7.57
C GLU A 72 3.91 6.98 -6.27
N HIS A 73 3.02 6.75 -5.31
CA HIS A 73 3.33 6.04 -4.06
C HIS A 73 3.87 4.62 -4.33
N GLY A 74 3.32 3.91 -5.32
CA GLY A 74 3.81 2.61 -5.74
C GLY A 74 5.26 2.66 -6.26
N ARG A 75 5.56 3.60 -7.15
CA ARG A 75 6.91 3.81 -7.69
C ARG A 75 7.91 4.17 -6.60
N ASP A 76 7.52 5.03 -5.66
CA ASP A 76 8.34 5.41 -4.52
C ASP A 76 8.61 4.23 -3.59
N HIS A 77 7.59 3.41 -3.33
CA HIS A 77 7.73 2.22 -2.51
C HIS A 77 8.73 1.23 -3.13
N GLU A 78 8.58 0.92 -4.42
CA GLU A 78 9.52 0.04 -5.13
C GLU A 78 10.96 0.58 -5.12
N ARG A 79 11.12 1.90 -5.30
CA ARG A 79 12.44 2.56 -5.24
C ARG A 79 13.10 2.34 -3.88
N ARG A 80 12.37 2.59 -2.79
CA ARG A 80 12.85 2.39 -1.42
C ARG A 80 13.22 0.93 -1.17
N GLU A 81 12.40 -0.01 -1.62
CA GLU A 81 12.72 -1.45 -1.48
C GLU A 81 13.99 -1.85 -2.22
N ARG A 82 14.20 -1.35 -3.44
CA ARG A 82 15.43 -1.59 -4.22
C ARG A 82 16.66 -1.03 -3.49
N GLU A 83 16.55 0.17 -2.93
CA GLU A 83 17.63 0.79 -2.17
C GLU A 83 17.96 0.02 -0.89
N ILE A 84 16.95 -0.42 -0.14
CA ILE A 84 17.13 -1.26 1.06
C ILE A 84 17.81 -2.57 0.67
N ARG A 85 17.32 -3.24 -0.38
CA ARG A 85 17.91 -4.50 -0.85
C ARG A 85 19.36 -4.32 -1.30
N ARG A 86 19.68 -3.21 -1.98
CA ARG A 86 21.06 -2.86 -2.36
C ARG A 86 21.95 -2.67 -1.13
N ARG A 87 21.51 -1.85 -0.16
CA ARG A 87 22.27 -1.59 1.09
C ARG A 87 22.50 -2.88 1.89
N LEU A 88 21.52 -3.76 1.96
CA LEU A 88 21.65 -5.06 2.64
C LEU A 88 22.69 -5.94 1.93
N ARG A 89 22.68 -5.99 0.58
CA ARG A 89 23.70 -6.72 -0.18
C ARG A 89 25.11 -6.15 0.01
N GLU A 90 25.26 -4.83 0.02
CA GLU A 90 26.56 -4.18 0.26
C GLU A 90 27.09 -4.47 1.68
N ARG A 91 26.20 -4.47 2.68
CA ARG A 91 26.57 -4.67 4.09
C ARG A 91 26.87 -6.13 4.44
N PHE A 92 26.13 -7.09 3.88
CA PHE A 92 26.20 -8.50 4.27
C PHE A 92 26.71 -9.44 3.16
N GLY A 93 26.95 -8.93 1.94
CA GLY A 93 27.40 -9.73 0.80
C GLY A 93 28.91 -10.05 0.78
N HIS A 94 29.66 -9.71 1.83
CA HIS A 94 31.12 -9.93 1.89
C HIS A 94 31.56 -11.17 2.70
N GLU A 95 30.65 -11.99 3.23
CA GLU A 95 31.02 -13.19 4.05
C GLU A 95 31.19 -14.48 3.24
N GLY A 96 31.67 -14.39 1.99
CA GLY A 96 31.76 -15.55 1.08
C GLY A 96 33.12 -15.82 0.43
N ARG A 97 34.19 -15.14 0.84
CA ARG A 97 35.55 -15.45 0.35
C ARG A 97 36.58 -15.26 1.47
N GLY A 98 36.98 -16.36 2.08
CA GLY A 98 38.08 -16.39 3.05
C GLY A 98 38.34 -17.80 3.56
N HIS A 99 39.16 -18.53 2.81
CA HIS A 99 40.04 -19.68 3.14
C HIS A 99 39.64 -20.61 4.30
#